data_AF-A0A7D9KE26-F1
#
_entry.id   AF-A0A7D9KE26-F1
#
_cell.length_a   1.000
_cell.length_b   1.000
_cell.length_c   1.000
_cell.angle_alpha   90.00
_cell.angle_beta   90.00
_cell.angle_gamma   90.00
#
_symmetry.space_group_name_H-M   'P 1'
#
loop_
_entity.id
_entity.type
_entity.pdbx_description
1 polymer ?
#
loop_
_entity_poly.entity_id
_entity_poly.type
_entity_poly.pdbx_seq_one_letter_code
_entity_poly.pdbx_strand_id
1 'polypeptide(L)'
;MKNTKLAYSIELPLKSLDDVLTAVNKVLSSGLNKYQSQFIAPVIGDWRKHFFIWQLVYSNATTVPATLKNVIPLIGPLHISLNARVCVLLLFHELFADLYAFLFGKKAKLAKKPKPWR
;
A
#
# COMPACT_ATOMS: atom_id res chain seq x y z
N MET A 1 25.82 14.58 -2.76
CA MET A 1 24.40 14.67 -2.34
C MET A 1 24.21 15.87 -1.43
N LYS A 2 23.91 17.07 -1.96
CA LYS A 2 23.76 18.29 -1.13
C LYS A 2 22.31 18.58 -0.71
N ASN A 3 21.32 17.90 -1.32
CA ASN A 3 19.89 18.15 -1.11
C ASN A 3 19.13 16.92 -0.57
N THR A 4 19.82 15.96 0.04
CA THR A 4 19.19 14.75 0.58
C THR A 4 18.98 14.92 2.08
N LYS A 5 17.72 14.87 2.53
CA LYS A 5 17.38 14.80 3.96
C LYS A 5 17.10 13.36 4.33
N LEU A 6 17.75 12.88 5.39
CA LEU A 6 17.44 11.58 5.97
C LEU A 6 16.13 11.70 6.75
N ALA A 7 15.13 10.92 6.37
CA ALA A 7 13.92 10.77 7.16
C ALA A 7 14.10 9.59 8.12
N TYR A 8 13.91 9.82 9.42
CA TYR A 8 13.87 8.74 10.40
C TYR A 8 12.62 7.88 10.19
N SER A 9 12.76 6.56 10.34
CA SER A 9 11.62 5.64 10.35
C SER A 9 10.85 5.79 11.65
N ILE A 10 9.54 5.91 11.56
CA ILE A 10 8.65 5.99 12.73
C ILE A 10 7.70 4.82 12.64
N GLU A 11 7.69 3.99 13.67
CA GLU A 11 6.74 2.90 13.78
C GLU A 11 5.43 3.41 14.38
N LEU A 12 4.34 3.19 13.67
CA LEU A 12 2.98 3.52 14.09
C LEU A 12 2.08 2.31 13.80
N PRO A 13 1.04 2.07 14.62
CA PRO A 13 0.14 0.93 14.41
C PRO A 13 -0.63 1.01 13.08
N LEU A 14 -0.95 2.21 12.61
CA LEU A 14 -1.67 2.47 11.34
C LEU A 14 -2.97 1.67 11.20
N LYS A 15 -3.72 1.53 12.31
CA LYS A 15 -4.98 0.76 12.36
C LYS A 15 -6.21 1.65 12.40
N SER A 16 -6.05 2.93 12.72
CA SER A 16 -7.11 3.92 12.77
C SER A 16 -6.84 5.09 11.81
N LEU A 17 -7.88 5.87 11.54
CA LEU A 17 -7.76 7.10 10.76
C LEU A 17 -6.86 8.14 11.45
N ASP A 18 -6.90 8.21 12.79
CA ASP A 18 -6.05 9.10 13.59
C ASP A 18 -4.56 8.70 13.53
N ASP A 19 -4.26 7.39 13.53
CA ASP A 19 -2.89 6.89 13.36
C ASP A 19 -2.33 7.32 12.00
N VAL A 20 -3.17 7.21 10.95
CA VAL A 20 -2.79 7.58 9.58
C VAL A 20 -2.62 9.09 9.46
N LEU A 21 -3.52 9.89 10.05
CA LEU A 21 -3.40 11.34 10.09
C LEU A 21 -2.09 11.77 10.78
N THR A 22 -1.76 11.14 11.91
CA THR A 22 -0.51 11.37 12.63
C THR A 22 0.71 11.04 11.77
N ALA A 23 0.68 9.91 11.06
CA ALA A 23 1.75 9.50 10.17
C ALA A 23 1.94 10.49 9.01
N VAL A 24 0.85 10.86 8.34
CA VAL A 24 0.89 11.81 7.23
C VAL A 24 1.45 13.15 7.71
N ASN A 25 0.92 13.72 8.80
CA ASN A 25 1.38 14.99 9.35
C ASN A 25 2.89 15.02 9.65
N LYS A 26 3.43 13.92 10.17
CA LYS A 26 4.89 13.79 10.40
C LYS A 26 5.67 13.79 9.09
N VAL A 27 5.19 13.08 8.06
CA VAL A 27 5.82 13.10 6.74
C VAL A 27 5.76 14.50 6.12
N LEU A 28 4.61 15.19 6.20
CA LEU A 28 4.48 16.53 5.61
C LEU A 28 5.43 17.54 6.28
N SER A 29 5.51 17.46 7.61
CA SER A 29 6.40 18.27 8.45
C SER A 29 7.90 18.00 8.23
N SER A 30 8.28 16.92 7.54
CA SER A 30 9.69 16.62 7.21
C SER A 30 10.33 17.58 6.19
N GLY A 31 9.57 18.57 5.70
CA GLY A 31 10.01 19.56 4.72
C GLY A 31 9.31 19.43 3.36
N LEU A 32 8.32 18.55 3.24
CA LEU A 32 7.51 18.37 2.04
C LEU A 32 6.39 19.42 1.88
N ASN A 33 6.11 20.20 2.94
CA ASN A 33 5.08 21.25 2.92
C ASN A 33 5.24 22.23 1.73
N LYS A 34 6.47 22.64 1.39
CA LYS A 34 6.72 23.56 0.26
C LYS A 34 6.50 22.90 -1.10
N TYR A 35 6.76 21.60 -1.21
CA TYR A 35 6.44 20.85 -2.43
C TYR A 35 4.93 20.70 -2.59
N GLN A 36 4.24 20.34 -1.51
CA GLN A 36 2.80 20.13 -1.53
C GLN A 36 1.97 21.39 -1.75
N SER A 37 2.50 22.58 -1.51
CA SER A 37 1.78 23.82 -1.86
C SER A 37 1.68 24.04 -3.37
N GLN A 38 2.51 23.35 -4.17
CA GLN A 38 2.58 23.51 -5.63
C GLN A 38 2.27 22.22 -6.40
N PHE A 39 2.48 21.06 -5.78
CA PHE A 39 2.43 19.76 -6.45
C PHE A 39 1.65 18.72 -5.64
N ILE A 40 1.19 17.69 -6.36
CA ILE A 40 0.59 16.51 -5.74
C ILE A 40 1.70 15.54 -5.32
N ALA A 41 1.62 15.04 -4.08
CA ALA A 41 2.52 14.04 -3.54
C ALA A 41 1.90 12.63 -3.66
N PRO A 42 2.51 11.70 -4.42
CA PRO A 42 2.06 10.32 -4.44
C PRO A 42 2.41 9.61 -3.12
N VAL A 43 1.43 8.94 -2.52
CA VAL A 43 1.65 8.08 -1.34
C VAL A 43 1.44 6.63 -1.74
N ILE A 44 2.53 5.87 -1.72
CA ILE A 44 2.54 4.46 -2.08
C ILE A 44 2.21 3.64 -0.83
N GLY A 45 1.25 2.72 -0.95
CA GLY A 45 0.79 1.92 0.18
C GLY A 45 -0.01 0.69 -0.20
N ASP A 46 -0.40 -0.07 0.81
CA ASP A 46 -1.36 -1.17 0.69
C ASP A 46 -2.81 -0.64 0.68
N TRP A 47 -3.75 -1.51 0.31
CA TRP A 47 -5.17 -1.17 0.21
C TRP A 47 -5.75 -0.57 1.50
N ARG A 48 -5.36 -1.09 2.67
CA ARG A 48 -5.88 -0.60 3.95
C ARG A 48 -5.42 0.82 4.23
N LYS A 49 -4.14 1.12 3.98
CA LYS A 49 -3.59 2.46 4.15
C LYS A 49 -4.21 3.43 3.15
N HIS A 50 -4.47 2.99 1.92
CA HIS A 50 -5.18 3.82 0.93
C HIS A 50 -6.60 4.16 1.36
N PHE A 51 -7.33 3.20 1.91
CA PHE A 51 -8.70 3.43 2.35
C PHE A 51 -8.78 4.60 3.33
N PHE A 52 -7.92 4.63 4.34
CA PHE A 52 -7.88 5.73 5.31
C PHE A 52 -7.39 7.05 4.68
N ILE A 53 -6.40 7.02 3.78
CA ILE A 53 -5.96 8.23 3.07
C ILE A 53 -7.08 8.80 2.20
N TRP A 54 -7.82 7.95 1.47
CA TRP A 54 -8.96 8.39 0.68
C TRP A 54 -10.05 8.99 1.57
N GLN A 55 -10.34 8.36 2.71
CA GLN A 55 -11.25 8.94 3.69
C GLN A 55 -10.79 10.33 4.13
N LEU A 56 -9.50 10.52 4.43
CA LEU A 56 -8.94 11.83 4.81
C LEU A 56 -9.01 12.87 3.67
N VAL A 57 -8.75 12.48 2.42
CA VAL A 57 -8.80 13.40 1.27
C VAL A 57 -10.25 13.81 0.93
N TYR A 58 -11.19 12.87 1.00
CA TYR A 58 -12.60 13.11 0.67
C TYR A 58 -13.43 13.64 1.84
N SER A 59 -12.99 13.42 3.07
CA SER A 59 -13.63 14.03 4.23
C SER A 59 -13.37 15.54 4.16
N ASN A 60 -14.42 16.30 3.90
CA ASN A 60 -14.47 17.75 4.06
C ASN A 60 -14.35 18.18 5.55
N ALA A 61 -13.75 17.34 6.39
CA ALA A 61 -13.56 17.60 7.78
C ALA A 61 -12.60 18.79 7.93
N THR A 62 -13.06 19.82 8.63
CA THR A 62 -12.31 21.04 8.96
C THR A 62 -11.04 20.77 9.78
N THR A 63 -10.89 19.55 10.30
CA THR A 63 -9.73 19.07 11.07
C THR A 63 -8.58 18.55 10.22
N VAL A 64 -8.76 18.38 8.90
CA VAL A 64 -7.72 17.85 8.01
C VAL A 64 -6.87 18.99 7.44
N PRO A 65 -5.53 18.94 7.52
CA PRO A 65 -4.67 19.97 6.96
C PRO A 65 -4.90 20.16 5.46
N ALA A 66 -4.91 21.41 5.00
CA ALA A 66 -5.11 21.74 3.57
C ALA A 66 -4.11 21.05 2.64
N THR A 67 -2.88 20.80 3.11
CA THR A 67 -1.82 20.10 2.37
C THR A 67 -2.14 18.63 2.08
N LEU A 68 -3.02 18.02 2.87
CA LEU A 68 -3.42 16.62 2.70
C LEU A 68 -4.32 16.42 1.46
N LYS A 69 -4.99 17.48 0.99
CA LYS A 69 -5.73 17.50 -0.28
C LYS A 69 -4.81 17.30 -1.49
N ASN A 70 -3.52 17.58 -1.35
CA ASN A 70 -2.52 17.43 -2.39
C ASN A 70 -1.79 16.07 -2.29
N VAL A 71 -2.42 15.07 -1.67
CA VAL A 71 -1.92 13.69 -1.59
C VAL A 71 -2.77 12.79 -2.47
N ILE A 72 -2.13 11.98 -3.30
CA ILE A 72 -2.80 10.93 -4.08
C ILE A 72 -2.31 9.54 -3.65
N PRO A 73 -3.17 8.67 -3.12
CA PRO A 73 -2.79 7.30 -2.82
C PRO A 73 -2.61 6.49 -4.12
N LEU A 74 -1.46 5.82 -4.25
CA LEU A 74 -1.13 4.98 -5.41
C LEU A 74 -0.80 3.55 -4.99
N ILE A 75 -1.27 2.56 -5.75
CA ILE A 75 -0.90 1.15 -5.55
C ILE A 75 0.56 0.99 -5.88
N GLY A 76 1.32 0.51 -4.89
CA GLY A 76 2.73 0.24 -5.07
C GLY A 76 2.97 -0.84 -6.12
N PRO A 77 4.05 -0.75 -6.92
CA PRO A 77 4.34 -1.72 -7.97
C PRO A 77 4.47 -3.15 -7.42
N LEU A 78 4.91 -3.30 -6.17
CA LEU A 78 4.94 -4.59 -5.47
C LEU A 78 3.53 -5.17 -5.30
N HIS A 79 2.56 -4.38 -4.86
CA HIS A 79 1.17 -4.84 -4.71
C HIS A 79 0.53 -5.21 -6.04
N ILE A 80 0.80 -4.44 -7.11
CA ILE A 80 0.33 -4.78 -8.47
C ILE A 80 0.90 -6.14 -8.88
N SER A 81 2.21 -6.34 -8.73
CA SER A 81 2.89 -7.59 -9.08
C SER A 81 2.36 -8.79 -8.27
N LEU A 82 2.19 -8.62 -6.95
CA LEU A 82 1.65 -9.68 -6.09
C LEU A 82 0.21 -10.04 -6.46
N ASN A 83 -0.66 -9.04 -6.65
CA ASN A 83 -2.04 -9.26 -7.04
C ASN A 83 -2.16 -9.92 -8.41
N ALA A 84 -1.32 -9.53 -9.37
CA ALA A 84 -1.29 -10.14 -10.70
C ALA A 84 -0.89 -11.62 -10.63
N ARG A 85 0.15 -11.98 -9.88
CA ARG A 85 0.58 -13.38 -9.70
C ARG A 85 -0.50 -14.23 -9.03
N VAL A 86 -1.13 -13.69 -7.98
CA VAL A 86 -2.25 -14.35 -7.30
C VAL A 86 -3.42 -14.53 -8.25
N CYS A 87 -3.75 -13.52 -9.06
CA CYS A 87 -4.83 -13.57 -10.03
C CYS A 87 -4.60 -14.67 -11.07
N VAL A 88 -3.40 -14.76 -11.66
CA VAL A 88 -3.04 -15.81 -12.63
C VAL A 88 -3.17 -17.20 -12.00
N LEU A 89 -2.67 -17.39 -10.78
CA LEU A 89 -2.75 -18.68 -10.10
C LEU A 89 -4.20 -19.08 -9.78
N LEU A 90 -5.05 -18.12 -9.38
CA LEU A 90 -6.47 -18.39 -9.12
C LEU A 90 -7.27 -18.65 -10.41
N LEU A 91 -6.98 -17.92 -11.49
CA LEU A 91 -7.68 -18.08 -12.77
C LEU A 91 -7.39 -19.45 -13.41
N PHE A 92 -6.14 -19.91 -13.30
CA PHE A 92 -5.69 -21.18 -13.87
C PHE A 92 -5.42 -22.22 -12.78
N HIS A 93 -6.19 -22.19 -11.69
CA HIS A 93 -5.91 -23.01 -10.50
C HIS A 93 -5.84 -24.51 -10.82
N GLU A 94 -6.77 -25.03 -11.62
CA GLU A 94 -6.82 -26.45 -12.00
C GLU A 94 -5.55 -26.88 -12.75
N LEU A 95 -5.09 -26.06 -13.71
CA LEU A 95 -3.83 -26.31 -14.44
C LEU A 95 -2.63 -26.35 -13.49
N PHE A 96 -2.53 -25.38 -12.58
CA PHE A 96 -1.46 -25.35 -11.59
C PHE A 96 -1.57 -26.51 -10.59
N ALA A 97 -2.77 -26.97 -10.25
CA ALA A 97 -2.99 -28.10 -9.37
C ALA A 97 -2.52 -29.41 -10.03
N ASP A 98 -2.81 -29.59 -11.32
CA ASP A 98 -2.32 -30.73 -12.11
C ASP A 98 -0.79 -30.72 -12.22
N LEU A 99 -0.20 -29.57 -12.54
CA LEU A 99 1.25 -29.41 -12.59
C LEU A 99 1.90 -29.69 -11.22
N TYR A 100 1.27 -29.23 -10.14
CA TYR A 100 1.73 -29.48 -8.78
C TYR A 100 1.67 -30.97 -8.41
N ALA A 101 0.57 -31.65 -8.76
CA ALA A 101 0.43 -33.09 -8.54
C ALA A 101 1.40 -33.91 -9.41
N PHE A 102 1.73 -33.42 -10.61
CA PHE A 102 2.73 -34.02 -11.48
C PHE A 102 4.14 -33.92 -10.87
N LEU A 103 4.52 -32.73 -10.38
CA LEU A 103 5.86 -32.48 -9.82
C LEU A 103 6.07 -33.10 -8.43
N PHE A 104 5.05 -33.04 -7.56
CA PHE A 104 5.16 -33.42 -6.15
C PHE A 104 4.39 -34.71 -5.78
N GLY A 105 3.81 -35.37 -6.79
CA GLY A 105 3.06 -36.61 -6.65
C GLY A 105 1.55 -36.41 -6.41
N LYS A 106 0.75 -37.41 -6.79
CA LYS A 106 -0.73 -37.35 -6.79
C LYS A 106 -1.38 -37.05 -5.43
N LYS A 107 -0.65 -37.25 -4.33
CA LYS A 107 -1.14 -36.94 -2.97
C LYS A 107 -0.92 -35.47 -2.59
N ALA A 108 -0.05 -34.75 -3.29
CA ALA A 108 0.24 -33.35 -3.05
C ALA A 108 -0.94 -32.48 -3.54
N LYS A 109 -1.40 -31.55 -2.70
CA LYS A 109 -2.53 -30.68 -2.99
C LYS A 109 -2.07 -29.23 -3.04
N LEU A 110 -2.32 -28.57 -4.17
CA LEU A 110 -2.13 -27.13 -4.27
C LEU A 110 -3.22 -26.41 -3.46
N ALA A 111 -2.83 -25.41 -2.67
CA ALA A 111 -3.78 -24.62 -1.89
C ALA A 111 -4.75 -23.85 -2.81
N LYS A 112 -6.05 -23.93 -2.52
CA LYS A 112 -7.10 -23.16 -3.25
C LYS A 112 -6.99 -21.65 -3.06
N LYS A 113 -6.39 -21.21 -1.96
CA LYS A 113 -6.16 -19.80 -1.63
C LYS A 113 -4.73 -19.66 -1.12
N PRO A 114 -3.74 -19.47 -2.00
CA PRO A 114 -2.37 -19.28 -1.57
C PRO A 114 -2.27 -18.00 -0.75
N LYS A 115 -1.55 -18.06 0.37
CA LYS A 115 -1.19 -16.86 1.13
C LYS A 115 0.10 -16.27 0.54
N PRO A 116 0.27 -14.95 0.54
CA PRO A 116 1.56 -14.34 0.23
C PRO A 116 2.65 -14.94 1.12
N TRP A 117 3.86 -15.09 0.57
CA TRP A 117 5.04 -15.43 1.36
C TRP A 117 5.22 -14.37 2.46
N ARG A 118 5.46 -14.83 3.70
CA ARG A 118 5.68 -13.96 4.86
C ARG A 118 7.15 -13.68 5.05
#